data_AF-A0A0L0P756-F1
#
_entry.id   AF-A0A0L0P756-F1
#
_cell.length_a   1.000
_cell.length_b   1.000
_cell.length_c   1.000
_cell.angle_alpha   90.00
_cell.angle_beta   90.00
_cell.angle_gamma   90.00
#
_symmetry.space_group_name_H-M   'P 1'
#
loop_
_entity.id
_entity.type
_entity.pdbx_description
1 polymer ?
#
loop_
_entity_poly.entity_id
_entity_poly.type
_entity_poly.pdbx_seq_one_letter_code
_entity_poly.pdbx_strand_id
1 'polypeptide(L)'
;MTIRINNVRTAQSTFFLRQIHDNSLPDNSGMIRIQESPTDLTSSWYKHHLFLLGLDKIKLCVYQKLSHFHTQVGGGAIKSVVSDLVLFAKTECVSHPKILEHVGGSVELSSCRQNNRKLDVRSFYVQVAYKLLTEDESKVDTLADALLELYLELRGHKLTLNAPVNAQEKQILRLAAKYYKSSSINYRLLYDHKSYPRTIDIADQSLTIHLPPLPQIKSKHLLAKALMHKELYRAVFLPDHDFYKTLVSNNVSIDRLALNVIRYDLLVLDGLGDLFLAGESSEFLYKFRHLDPYSADDTFGKKTYNLLRTILATNTLLSRLAVAYNLHSALDDDIVREMLEHEYIPYMAGHRDIEPPTCQARYEEEFIADYFEQYVGALYLEQPVVAKAWINQLFEQILFSITDSYRIKHRKRSLVQYDYRAWGVDVIGRPLK
;
A
#
# COMPACT_ATOMS: atom_id res chain seq x y z
N MET A 1 -51.30 -3.29 30.98
CA MET A 1 -50.26 -2.31 31.31
C MET A 1 -49.09 -2.57 30.37
N THR A 2 -49.03 -1.79 29.30
CA THR A 2 -48.16 -2.02 28.14
C THR A 2 -47.04 -0.99 28.19
N ILE A 3 -45.79 -1.43 28.30
CA ILE A 3 -44.63 -0.53 28.18
C ILE A 3 -43.84 -0.95 26.95
N ARG A 4 -43.87 -0.08 25.93
CA ARG A 4 -43.03 -0.08 24.74
C ARG A 4 -41.58 0.21 25.14
N ILE A 5 -40.63 -0.56 24.64
CA ILE A 5 -39.23 -0.14 24.55
C ILE A 5 -38.94 0.13 23.07
N ASN A 6 -38.72 1.41 22.78
CA ASN A 6 -38.54 1.96 21.44
C ASN A 6 -37.17 1.58 20.84
N ASN A 7 -37.20 1.36 19.52
CA ASN A 7 -36.04 1.35 18.63
C ASN A 7 -35.24 2.65 18.75
N VAL A 8 -34.00 2.58 19.23
CA VAL A 8 -33.02 3.70 19.24
C VAL A 8 -31.77 3.40 18.38
N ARG A 9 -31.62 2.18 17.85
CA ARG A 9 -30.37 1.76 17.16
C ARG A 9 -30.22 2.20 15.70
N THR A 10 -31.30 2.53 15.00
CA THR A 10 -31.22 3.04 13.61
C THR A 10 -30.89 4.52 13.50
N ALA A 11 -31.00 5.28 14.60
CA ALA A 11 -30.72 6.71 14.62
C ALA A 11 -29.22 7.03 14.80
N GLN A 12 -28.44 6.19 15.52
CA GLN A 12 -27.01 6.45 15.72
C GLN A 12 -26.20 6.31 14.42
N SER A 13 -26.48 5.29 13.59
CA SER A 13 -25.80 5.11 12.30
C SER A 13 -26.14 6.18 11.25
N THR A 14 -27.35 6.75 11.30
CA THR A 14 -27.75 7.87 10.41
C THR A 14 -27.29 9.24 10.93
N PHE A 15 -27.15 9.43 12.25
CA PHE A 15 -26.60 10.67 12.82
C PHE A 15 -25.07 10.77 12.58
N PHE A 16 -24.36 9.63 12.56
CA PHE A 16 -22.92 9.56 12.26
C PHE A 16 -22.58 9.94 10.81
N LEU A 17 -23.40 9.53 9.83
CA LEU A 17 -23.22 9.96 8.44
C LEU A 17 -23.43 11.47 8.25
N ARG A 18 -24.27 12.11 9.08
CA ARG A 18 -24.50 13.57 9.02
C ARG A 18 -23.35 14.38 9.60
N GLN A 19 -22.70 13.93 10.67
CA GLN A 19 -21.57 14.66 11.25
C GLN A 19 -20.32 14.68 10.36
N ILE A 20 -20.19 13.71 9.45
CA ILE A 20 -19.13 13.68 8.43
C ILE A 20 -19.53 14.49 7.17
N HIS A 21 -20.83 14.56 6.84
CA HIS A 21 -21.31 15.28 5.65
C HIS A 21 -21.52 16.80 5.87
N ASP A 22 -21.85 17.26 7.07
CA ASP A 22 -22.14 18.67 7.36
C ASP A 22 -20.89 19.56 7.55
N ASN A 23 -19.68 19.00 7.33
CA ASN A 23 -18.42 19.76 7.25
C ASN A 23 -17.91 19.90 5.81
N SER A 24 -18.81 20.12 4.83
CA SER A 24 -18.40 20.40 3.46
C SER A 24 -18.02 21.88 3.26
N LEU A 25 -16.70 22.08 3.17
CA LEU A 25 -15.94 23.18 2.54
C LEU A 25 -15.84 24.51 3.32
N PRO A 26 -14.60 25.02 3.52
CA PRO A 26 -13.74 25.38 2.38
C PRO A 26 -12.49 24.51 2.23
N ASP A 27 -12.15 24.34 0.94
CA ASP A 27 -10.82 24.20 0.34
C ASP A 27 -9.63 24.16 1.32
N ASN A 28 -9.03 22.98 1.45
CA ASN A 28 -7.63 22.75 1.81
C ASN A 28 -7.39 21.24 1.82
N SER A 29 -6.47 20.77 1.01
CA SER A 29 -5.80 19.46 1.10
C SER A 29 -4.94 19.35 2.38
N GLY A 30 -5.45 19.84 3.50
CA GLY A 30 -4.78 19.82 4.79
C GLY A 30 -5.08 18.52 5.52
N MET A 31 -4.02 17.86 5.99
CA MET A 31 -4.12 16.98 7.13
C MET A 31 -5.05 17.60 8.19
N ILE A 32 -6.00 16.84 8.71
CA ILE A 32 -6.79 17.24 9.87
C ILE A 32 -5.79 17.56 10.99
N ARG A 33 -5.63 18.86 11.29
CA ARG A 33 -4.85 19.34 12.43
C ARG A 33 -5.60 18.94 13.71
N ILE A 34 -5.37 17.72 14.15
CA ILE A 34 -5.72 17.33 15.52
C ILE A 34 -4.84 18.20 16.42
N GLN A 35 -5.44 19.03 17.26
CA GLN A 35 -4.70 19.80 18.27
C GLN A 35 -3.98 18.80 19.19
N GLU A 36 -2.66 18.69 19.02
CA GLU A 36 -1.83 17.73 19.74
C GLU A 36 -1.84 18.05 21.24
N SER A 37 -2.22 17.07 22.08
CA SER A 37 -2.09 17.24 23.52
C SER A 37 -0.61 17.14 23.92
N PRO A 38 -0.09 18.00 24.82
CA PRO A 38 1.31 17.95 25.27
C PRO A 38 1.73 16.58 25.85
N THR A 39 0.75 15.80 26.30
CA THR A 39 0.89 14.45 26.84
C THR A 39 1.25 13.41 25.77
N ASP A 40 0.71 13.52 24.55
CA ASP A 40 0.93 12.51 23.49
C ASP A 40 2.35 12.55 22.92
N LEU A 41 2.94 13.74 22.84
CA LEU A 41 4.33 14.01 22.42
C LEU A 41 5.37 13.18 23.20
N THR A 42 5.07 12.85 24.46
CA THR A 42 5.98 12.11 25.36
C THR A 42 5.82 10.58 25.25
N SER A 43 4.72 10.09 24.69
CA SER A 43 4.39 8.68 24.68
C SER A 43 5.27 7.86 23.72
N SER A 44 5.63 6.64 24.14
CA SER A 44 6.50 5.75 23.35
C SER A 44 5.83 5.28 22.04
N TRP A 45 4.50 5.18 22.03
CA TRP A 45 3.74 4.78 20.85
C TRP A 45 3.69 5.92 19.83
N TYR A 46 3.44 7.16 20.26
CA TYR A 46 3.36 8.31 19.36
C TYR A 46 4.71 8.61 18.71
N LYS A 47 5.81 8.59 19.47
CA LYS A 47 7.17 8.68 18.92
C LYS A 47 7.50 7.58 17.91
N HIS A 48 6.90 6.39 18.07
CA HIS A 48 7.06 5.29 17.13
C HIS A 48 6.20 5.49 15.87
N HIS A 49 4.97 6.00 16.03
CA HIS A 49 4.11 6.42 14.91
C HIS A 49 4.80 7.49 14.06
N LEU A 50 5.29 8.58 14.66
CA LEU A 50 5.98 9.66 13.94
C LEU A 50 7.22 9.16 13.21
N PHE A 51 8.04 8.32 13.86
CA PHE A 51 9.19 7.70 13.20
C PHE A 51 8.79 6.94 11.93
N LEU A 52 7.73 6.15 12.01
CA LEU A 52 7.24 5.36 10.90
C LEU A 52 6.61 6.22 9.80
N LEU A 53 5.78 7.20 10.17
CA LEU A 53 5.16 8.13 9.22
C LEU A 53 6.21 8.87 8.40
N GLY A 54 7.22 9.46 9.05
CA GLY A 54 8.29 10.18 8.37
C GLY A 54 9.13 9.28 7.46
N LEU A 55 9.40 8.04 7.89
CA LEU A 55 10.11 7.04 7.09
C LEU A 55 9.33 6.65 5.83
N ASP A 56 8.05 6.29 5.98
CA ASP A 56 7.23 5.80 4.89
C ASP A 56 6.95 6.91 3.87
N LYS A 57 6.74 8.16 4.32
CA LYS A 57 6.54 9.31 3.43
C LYS A 57 7.78 9.67 2.63
N ILE A 58 8.98 9.67 3.24
CA ILE A 58 10.24 9.84 2.48
C ILE A 58 10.40 8.75 1.44
N LYS A 59 10.18 7.48 1.81
CA LYS A 59 10.29 6.36 0.86
C LYS A 59 9.35 6.54 -0.32
N LEU A 60 8.09 6.90 -0.06
CA LEU A 60 7.09 7.13 -1.09
C LEU A 60 7.51 8.27 -2.04
N CYS A 61 7.88 9.44 -1.50
CA CYS A 61 8.33 10.58 -2.31
C CYS A 61 9.56 10.23 -3.17
N VAL A 62 10.57 9.58 -2.58
CA VAL A 62 11.77 9.15 -3.32
C VAL A 62 11.41 8.12 -4.39
N TYR A 63 10.55 7.15 -4.08
CA TYR A 63 10.11 6.14 -5.05
C TYR A 63 9.36 6.77 -6.23
N GLN A 64 8.47 7.73 -5.99
CA GLN A 64 7.77 8.48 -7.04
C GLN A 64 8.74 9.29 -7.92
N LYS A 65 9.75 9.93 -7.32
CA LYS A 65 10.77 10.66 -8.09
C LYS A 65 11.58 9.69 -8.96
N LEU A 66 11.95 8.53 -8.41
CA LEU A 66 12.69 7.50 -9.13
C LEU A 66 11.86 6.73 -10.16
N SER A 67 10.55 6.61 -9.98
CA SER A 67 9.68 5.86 -10.88
C SER A 67 9.63 6.46 -12.28
N HIS A 68 9.92 7.75 -12.43
CA HIS A 68 10.06 8.41 -13.74
C HIS A 68 11.27 7.89 -14.53
N PHE A 69 12.24 7.28 -13.84
CA PHE A 69 13.47 6.72 -14.39
C PHE A 69 13.45 5.18 -14.49
N HIS A 70 12.30 4.52 -14.31
CA HIS A 70 12.20 3.05 -14.34
C HIS A 70 12.72 2.44 -15.65
N THR A 71 12.57 3.17 -16.76
CA THR A 71 13.07 2.78 -18.09
C THR A 71 14.59 2.82 -18.20
N GLN A 72 15.27 3.56 -17.32
CA GLN A 72 16.73 3.76 -17.34
C GLN A 72 17.47 2.95 -16.28
N VAL A 73 16.82 2.68 -15.15
CA VAL A 73 17.45 2.11 -13.95
C VAL A 73 17.01 0.66 -13.72
N GLY A 74 15.87 0.24 -14.28
CA GLY A 74 15.23 -1.03 -13.98
C GLY A 74 14.50 -1.00 -12.64
N GLY A 75 13.28 -1.54 -12.57
CA GLY A 75 12.42 -1.41 -11.39
C GLY A 75 13.01 -2.05 -10.11
N GLY A 76 13.84 -3.09 -10.24
CA GLY A 76 14.53 -3.72 -9.11
C GLY A 76 15.56 -2.79 -8.46
N ALA A 77 16.25 -1.98 -9.25
CA ALA A 77 17.24 -1.04 -8.74
C ALA A 77 16.59 0.18 -8.05
N ILE A 78 15.35 0.56 -8.43
CA ILE A 78 14.61 1.60 -7.70
C ILE A 78 14.30 1.14 -6.26
N LYS A 79 13.77 -0.08 -6.08
CA LYS A 79 13.51 -0.64 -4.74
C LYS A 79 14.82 -0.72 -3.92
N SER A 80 15.93 -1.13 -4.55
CA SER A 80 17.25 -1.13 -3.90
C SER A 80 17.70 0.27 -3.50
N VAL A 81 17.61 1.27 -4.37
CA VAL A 81 17.98 2.67 -4.05
C VAL A 81 17.12 3.21 -2.91
N VAL A 82 15.81 2.97 -2.91
CA VAL A 82 14.92 3.41 -1.82
C VAL A 82 15.29 2.72 -0.50
N SER A 83 15.59 1.42 -0.53
CA SER A 83 16.06 0.68 0.65
C SER A 83 17.41 1.18 1.16
N ASP A 84 18.35 1.41 0.24
CA ASP A 84 19.70 1.91 0.53
C ASP A 84 19.66 3.34 1.05
N LEU A 85 18.73 4.18 0.57
CA LEU A 85 18.57 5.55 1.03
C LEU A 85 18.11 5.60 2.51
N VAL A 86 17.35 4.59 2.96
CA VAL A 86 17.01 4.43 4.40
C VAL A 86 18.24 4.08 5.23
N LEU A 87 19.15 3.25 4.70
CA LEU A 87 20.40 2.91 5.38
C LEU A 87 21.38 4.09 5.36
N PHE A 88 21.46 4.80 4.23
CA PHE A 88 22.27 5.99 4.05
C PHE A 88 21.82 7.13 4.95
N ALA A 89 20.50 7.32 5.09
CA ALA A 89 19.94 8.26 6.04
C ALA A 89 20.39 7.97 7.48
N LYS A 90 20.63 6.68 7.80
CA LYS A 90 21.14 6.26 9.12
C LYS A 90 22.60 6.59 9.38
N THR A 91 23.44 6.52 8.36
CA THR A 91 24.90 6.57 8.52
C THR A 91 25.50 7.92 8.15
N GLU A 92 24.92 8.63 7.18
CA GLU A 92 25.58 9.74 6.48
C GLU A 92 24.74 11.03 6.44
N CYS A 93 23.39 10.95 6.46
CA CYS A 93 22.55 12.14 6.35
C CYS A 93 22.33 12.92 7.65
N VAL A 94 22.19 12.22 8.80
CA VAL A 94 21.82 12.86 10.08
C VAL A 94 22.83 13.89 10.59
N SER A 95 24.03 13.92 10.02
CA SER A 95 25.10 14.88 10.37
C SER A 95 25.47 15.82 9.22
N HIS A 96 24.82 15.70 8.05
CA HIS A 96 25.20 16.46 6.85
C HIS A 96 24.51 17.84 6.81
N PRO A 97 25.25 18.96 6.67
CA PRO A 97 24.69 20.31 6.73
C PRO A 97 23.53 20.57 5.75
N LYS A 98 23.66 20.12 4.48
CA LYS A 98 22.59 20.24 3.47
C LYS A 98 21.27 19.63 3.95
N ILE A 99 21.31 18.47 4.61
CA ILE A 99 20.10 17.78 5.08
C ILE A 99 19.56 18.41 6.36
N LEU A 100 20.45 18.84 7.26
CA LEU A 100 20.07 19.50 8.50
C LEU A 100 19.39 20.84 8.28
N GLU A 101 19.68 21.56 7.20
CA GLU A 101 18.97 22.79 6.83
C GLU A 101 17.48 22.54 6.54
N HIS A 102 17.17 21.42 5.88
CA HIS A 102 15.79 21.05 5.56
C HIS A 102 14.99 20.54 6.77
N VAL A 103 15.67 20.03 7.79
CA VAL A 103 15.04 19.50 9.02
C VAL A 103 15.08 20.51 10.18
N GLY A 104 16.03 21.45 10.15
CA GLY A 104 16.34 22.39 11.21
C GLY A 104 15.37 23.58 11.28
N GLY A 105 14.34 23.46 12.14
CA GLY A 105 13.46 24.59 12.46
C GLY A 105 12.40 24.35 13.54
N SER A 106 12.14 23.10 13.96
CA SER A 106 11.09 22.82 14.95
C SER A 106 11.63 22.79 16.39
N VAL A 107 10.77 23.20 17.32
CA VAL A 107 10.98 23.69 18.71
C VAL A 107 11.88 22.82 19.61
N GLU A 108 12.08 21.54 19.31
CA GLU A 108 12.93 20.61 20.09
C GLU A 108 14.44 20.78 19.87
N LEU A 109 14.86 21.48 18.81
CA LEU A 109 16.28 21.82 18.59
C LEU A 109 16.82 22.78 19.66
N SER A 110 15.96 23.51 20.36
CA SER A 110 16.36 24.41 21.46
C SER A 110 16.93 23.62 22.65
N SER A 111 16.30 22.48 22.98
CA SER A 111 16.74 21.58 24.05
C SER A 111 17.87 20.64 23.62
N CYS A 112 17.94 20.27 22.34
CA CYS A 112 19.02 19.44 21.80
C CYS A 112 20.28 20.25 21.44
N ARG A 113 20.21 21.57 21.21
CA ARG A 113 21.42 22.41 21.04
C ARG A 113 22.18 22.65 22.34
N GLN A 114 21.55 22.48 23.50
CA GLN A 114 22.20 22.62 24.81
C GLN A 114 22.98 21.37 25.24
N ASN A 115 22.81 20.23 24.56
CA ASN A 115 23.58 19.01 24.80
C ASN A 115 24.13 18.52 23.46
N ASN A 116 25.44 18.39 23.30
CA ASN A 116 26.17 17.86 22.11
C ASN A 116 25.75 16.43 21.66
N ARG A 117 24.46 16.14 21.51
CA ARG A 117 23.92 14.85 21.08
C ARG A 117 23.72 14.93 19.58
N LYS A 118 24.50 14.11 18.86
CA LYS A 118 24.29 13.85 17.44
C LYS A 118 22.82 13.47 17.22
N LEU A 119 22.20 14.06 16.21
CA LEU A 119 20.83 13.75 15.81
C LEU A 119 20.81 12.27 15.44
N ASP A 120 20.04 11.45 16.17
CA ASP A 120 19.90 10.05 15.80
C ASP A 120 18.85 9.89 14.69
N VAL A 121 18.93 8.80 13.96
CA VAL A 121 18.07 8.50 12.80
C VAL A 121 16.59 8.49 13.18
N ARG A 122 16.30 8.05 14.40
CA ARG A 122 14.92 8.01 14.89
C ARG A 122 14.36 9.42 15.04
N SER A 123 15.16 10.31 15.62
CA SER A 123 14.84 11.73 15.81
C SER A 123 14.75 12.48 14.48
N PHE A 124 15.52 12.07 13.47
CA PHE A 124 15.42 12.59 12.10
C PHE A 124 14.04 12.32 11.52
N TYR A 125 13.62 11.05 11.43
CA TYR A 125 12.31 10.73 10.84
C TYR A 125 11.14 11.25 11.66
N VAL A 126 11.28 11.37 12.98
CA VAL A 126 10.29 12.05 13.82
C VAL A 126 10.16 13.53 13.44
N GLN A 127 11.26 14.24 13.21
CA GLN A 127 11.22 15.64 12.76
C GLN A 127 10.63 15.80 11.37
N VAL A 128 10.91 14.87 10.46
CA VAL A 128 10.28 14.82 9.14
C VAL A 128 8.77 14.67 9.27
N ALA A 129 8.32 13.76 10.13
CA ALA A 129 6.90 13.58 10.41
C ALA A 129 6.27 14.85 11.00
N TYR A 130 6.90 15.50 11.99
CA TYR A 130 6.40 16.78 12.50
C TYR A 130 6.27 17.84 11.42
N LYS A 131 7.23 17.94 10.49
CA LYS A 131 7.13 18.86 9.36
C LYS A 131 5.95 18.54 8.45
N LEU A 132 5.66 17.26 8.20
CA LEU A 132 4.44 16.86 7.47
C LEU A 132 3.15 17.28 8.20
N LEU A 133 3.15 17.25 9.53
CA LEU A 133 1.99 17.62 10.33
C LEU A 133 1.77 19.14 10.40
N THR A 134 2.85 19.93 10.31
CA THR A 134 2.81 21.39 10.60
C THR A 134 3.03 22.27 9.36
N GLU A 135 3.71 21.76 8.34
CA GLU A 135 4.10 22.45 7.11
C GLU A 135 3.42 21.84 5.86
N ASP A 136 3.61 22.48 4.71
CA ASP A 136 3.11 22.02 3.41
C ASP A 136 3.93 20.81 2.87
N GLU A 137 3.27 19.87 2.20
CA GLU A 137 3.90 18.64 1.66
C GLU A 137 5.09 18.94 0.72
N SER A 138 5.08 20.10 0.03
CA SER A 138 6.20 20.55 -0.83
C SER A 138 7.54 20.67 -0.09
N LYS A 139 7.53 20.88 1.23
CA LYS A 139 8.75 20.92 2.05
C LYS A 139 9.39 19.55 2.19
N VAL A 140 8.59 18.50 2.24
CA VAL A 140 9.09 17.11 2.29
C VAL A 140 9.55 16.65 0.93
N ASP A 141 8.89 17.08 -0.15
CA ASP A 141 9.40 16.85 -1.51
C ASP A 141 10.80 17.45 -1.70
N THR A 142 11.02 18.67 -1.21
CA THR A 142 12.33 19.34 -1.26
C THR A 142 13.38 18.59 -0.45
N LEU A 143 13.01 18.07 0.73
CA LEU A 143 13.92 17.24 1.55
C LEU A 143 14.26 15.92 0.84
N ALA A 144 13.27 15.29 0.20
CA ALA A 144 13.49 14.06 -0.56
C ALA A 144 14.43 14.29 -1.75
N ASP A 145 14.33 15.44 -2.43
CA ASP A 145 15.28 15.85 -3.48
C ASP A 145 16.69 15.98 -2.91
N ALA A 146 16.87 16.73 -1.82
CA ALA A 146 18.18 16.92 -1.19
C ALA A 146 18.82 15.60 -0.71
N LEU A 147 18.00 14.68 -0.17
CA LEU A 147 18.45 13.35 0.24
C LEU A 147 18.92 12.52 -0.96
N LEU A 148 18.15 12.53 -2.04
CA LEU A 148 18.48 11.78 -3.25
C LEU A 148 19.73 12.34 -3.92
N GLU A 149 19.85 13.67 -4.07
CA GLU A 149 21.04 14.32 -4.60
C GLU A 149 22.29 13.95 -3.81
N LEU A 150 22.24 14.08 -2.47
CA LEU A 150 23.37 13.74 -1.62
C LEU A 150 23.75 12.26 -1.70
N TYR A 151 22.75 11.36 -1.79
CA TYR A 151 22.98 9.93 -1.98
C TYR A 151 23.76 9.65 -3.27
N LEU A 152 23.36 10.30 -4.38
CA LEU A 152 24.02 10.14 -5.67
C LEU A 152 25.43 10.75 -5.69
N GLU A 153 25.62 11.92 -5.06
CA GLU A 153 26.92 12.56 -4.89
C GLU A 153 27.90 11.64 -4.14
N LEU A 154 27.51 11.10 -2.97
CA LEU A 154 28.43 10.37 -2.08
C LEU A 154 28.70 8.93 -2.50
N ARG A 155 27.77 8.26 -3.18
CA ARG A 155 27.97 6.87 -3.62
C ARG A 155 28.71 6.75 -4.94
N GLY A 156 29.09 7.88 -5.56
CA GLY A 156 29.66 7.91 -6.92
C GLY A 156 28.73 7.24 -7.95
N HIS A 157 27.48 6.96 -7.55
CA HIS A 157 26.47 6.40 -8.40
C HIS A 157 26.02 7.53 -9.29
N LYS A 158 26.58 7.56 -10.48
CA LYS A 158 25.83 8.08 -11.62
C LYS A 158 24.65 7.11 -11.81
N LEU A 159 23.57 7.30 -11.05
CA LEU A 159 22.28 7.27 -11.72
C LEU A 159 22.46 8.34 -12.79
N THR A 160 22.86 7.93 -13.99
CA THR A 160 22.84 8.80 -15.13
C THR A 160 21.35 9.03 -15.38
N LEU A 161 20.76 9.98 -14.66
CA LEU A 161 19.42 10.52 -14.89
C LEU A 161 19.30 11.02 -16.35
N ASN A 162 20.45 11.19 -17.02
CA ASN A 162 20.65 11.57 -18.40
C ASN A 162 21.20 10.42 -19.29
N ALA A 163 21.18 9.15 -18.86
CA ALA A 163 21.53 8.04 -19.75
C ALA A 163 20.48 7.95 -20.84
N PRO A 164 20.87 7.90 -22.12
CA PRO A 164 19.90 7.74 -23.20
C PRO A 164 19.18 6.40 -23.02
N VAL A 165 17.85 6.46 -22.83
CA VAL A 165 16.97 5.28 -22.91
C VAL A 165 17.27 4.58 -24.23
N ASN A 166 17.56 3.28 -24.18
CA ASN A 166 17.85 2.53 -25.40
C ASN A 166 16.66 2.68 -26.37
N ALA A 167 16.93 2.98 -27.63
CA ALA A 167 15.89 3.18 -28.65
C ALA A 167 14.95 1.96 -28.73
N GLN A 168 15.49 0.75 -28.53
CA GLN A 168 14.74 -0.50 -28.47
C GLN A 168 13.80 -0.56 -27.26
N GLU A 169 14.25 -0.19 -26.07
CA GLU A 169 13.39 -0.16 -24.86
C GLU A 169 12.24 0.82 -25.03
N LYS A 170 12.53 2.01 -25.57
CA LYS A 170 11.51 3.01 -25.88
C LYS A 170 10.50 2.48 -26.90
N GLN A 171 10.94 1.68 -27.87
CA GLN A 171 10.06 1.03 -28.83
C GLN A 171 9.20 -0.06 -28.17
N ILE A 172 9.78 -0.92 -27.34
CA ILE A 172 9.06 -1.95 -26.57
C ILE A 172 7.97 -1.32 -25.71
N LEU A 173 8.30 -0.28 -24.94
CA LEU A 173 7.33 0.40 -24.08
C LEU A 173 6.23 1.09 -24.87
N ARG A 174 6.54 1.66 -26.05
CA ARG A 174 5.52 2.21 -26.95
C ARG A 174 4.58 1.14 -27.49
N LEU A 175 5.09 -0.04 -27.81
CA LEU A 175 4.27 -1.17 -28.26
C LEU A 175 3.44 -1.73 -27.10
N ALA A 176 4.02 -1.86 -25.90
CA ALA A 176 3.32 -2.31 -24.71
C ALA A 176 2.18 -1.36 -24.36
N ALA A 177 2.43 -0.05 -24.46
CA ALA A 177 1.41 0.98 -24.29
C ALA A 177 0.24 0.85 -25.27
N LYS A 178 0.47 0.33 -26.48
CA LYS A 178 -0.60 0.02 -27.43
C LYS A 178 -1.36 -1.24 -26.99
N TYR A 179 -0.64 -2.30 -26.62
CA TYR A 179 -1.23 -3.53 -26.11
C TYR A 179 -2.16 -3.28 -24.91
N TYR A 180 -1.71 -2.54 -23.88
CA TYR A 180 -2.54 -2.19 -22.72
C TYR A 180 -3.78 -1.36 -23.06
N LYS A 181 -3.74 -0.59 -24.15
CA LYS A 181 -4.91 0.17 -24.61
C LYS A 181 -5.89 -0.71 -25.38
N SER A 182 -5.40 -1.71 -26.11
CA SER A 182 -6.23 -2.62 -26.90
C SER A 182 -6.77 -3.80 -26.10
N SER A 183 -6.13 -4.21 -25.00
CA SER A 183 -6.54 -5.37 -24.19
C SER A 183 -7.98 -5.27 -23.72
N SER A 184 -8.67 -6.40 -23.67
CA SER A 184 -10.03 -6.49 -23.17
C SER A 184 -10.03 -6.54 -21.64
N ILE A 185 -10.96 -5.82 -21.01
CA ILE A 185 -11.10 -5.79 -19.55
C ILE A 185 -12.57 -6.04 -19.22
N ASN A 186 -12.82 -6.97 -18.30
CA ASN A 186 -14.16 -7.24 -17.80
C ASN A 186 -14.57 -6.20 -16.74
N TYR A 187 -15.02 -5.03 -17.19
CA TYR A 187 -15.48 -3.94 -16.31
C TYR A 187 -16.66 -4.34 -15.42
N ARG A 188 -17.51 -5.26 -15.88
CA ARG A 188 -18.62 -5.77 -15.08
C ARG A 188 -18.08 -6.55 -13.88
N LEU A 189 -17.10 -7.42 -14.11
CA LEU A 189 -16.45 -8.18 -13.04
C LEU A 189 -15.77 -7.25 -12.01
N LEU A 190 -15.19 -6.13 -12.42
CA LEU A 190 -14.56 -5.18 -11.48
C LEU A 190 -15.58 -4.31 -10.72
N TYR A 191 -16.56 -3.73 -11.42
CA TYR A 191 -17.29 -2.55 -10.92
C TYR A 191 -18.81 -2.76 -10.71
N ASP A 192 -19.37 -3.90 -11.12
CA ASP A 192 -20.79 -4.22 -10.90
C ASP A 192 -21.06 -4.70 -9.47
N HIS A 193 -20.96 -3.76 -8.52
CA HIS A 193 -21.21 -4.00 -7.09
C HIS A 193 -22.68 -4.31 -6.76
N LYS A 194 -23.61 -4.01 -7.67
CA LYS A 194 -25.04 -4.28 -7.47
C LYS A 194 -25.36 -5.74 -7.72
N SER A 195 -24.77 -6.32 -8.76
CA SER A 195 -24.93 -7.74 -9.06
C SER A 195 -24.05 -8.65 -8.20
N TYR A 196 -22.90 -8.14 -7.73
CA TYR A 196 -21.91 -8.91 -6.98
C TYR A 196 -21.40 -8.11 -5.77
N PRO A 197 -22.12 -8.12 -4.62
CA PRO A 197 -21.64 -7.47 -3.41
C PRO A 197 -20.31 -8.10 -2.97
N ARG A 198 -19.32 -7.24 -2.73
CA ARG A 198 -17.94 -7.63 -2.44
C ARG A 198 -17.80 -7.87 -0.94
N THR A 199 -17.37 -9.06 -0.57
CA THR A 199 -17.26 -9.46 0.84
C THR A 199 -15.97 -10.24 1.09
N ILE A 200 -15.48 -10.18 2.34
CA ILE A 200 -14.42 -11.05 2.85
C ILE A 200 -14.95 -11.78 4.05
N ASP A 201 -14.80 -13.10 4.05
CA ASP A 201 -15.05 -13.92 5.23
C ASP A 201 -13.78 -14.06 6.06
N ILE A 202 -13.93 -13.91 7.38
CA ILE A 202 -12.87 -14.07 8.39
C ILE A 202 -13.26 -15.19 9.37
N ALA A 203 -12.24 -15.82 9.97
CA ALA A 203 -12.36 -16.96 10.88
C ALA A 203 -13.05 -18.17 10.20
N ASP A 204 -13.85 -18.94 10.96
CA ASP A 204 -14.65 -20.07 10.46
C ASP A 204 -15.88 -19.59 9.66
N GLN A 205 -15.72 -18.62 8.75
CA GLN A 205 -16.78 -18.02 7.90
C GLN A 205 -17.97 -17.43 8.66
N SER A 206 -17.81 -17.10 9.94
CA SER A 206 -18.89 -16.57 10.78
C SER A 206 -18.86 -15.06 10.92
N LEU A 207 -17.85 -14.40 10.37
CA LEU A 207 -17.78 -12.96 10.23
C LEU A 207 -17.57 -12.60 8.76
N THR A 208 -18.50 -11.84 8.19
CA THR A 208 -18.43 -11.34 6.82
C THR A 208 -18.26 -9.82 6.86
N ILE A 209 -17.22 -9.32 6.18
CA ILE A 209 -16.96 -7.89 6.02
C ILE A 209 -17.46 -7.48 4.65
N HIS A 210 -18.41 -6.54 4.61
CA HIS A 210 -18.82 -5.90 3.36
C HIS A 210 -17.80 -4.85 2.96
N LEU A 211 -17.29 -4.95 1.73
CA LEU A 211 -16.27 -4.05 1.20
C LEU A 211 -16.92 -2.83 0.51
N PRO A 212 -16.24 -1.67 0.46
CA PRO A 212 -16.72 -0.53 -0.31
C PRO A 212 -16.57 -0.80 -1.81
N PRO A 213 -17.27 -0.06 -2.69
CA PRO A 213 -17.08 -0.19 -4.13
C PRO A 213 -15.64 0.11 -4.54
N LEU A 214 -15.12 -0.67 -5.51
CA LEU A 214 -13.80 -0.44 -6.09
C LEU A 214 -13.80 0.87 -6.91
N PRO A 215 -12.96 1.87 -6.58
CA PRO A 215 -12.88 3.12 -7.34
C PRO A 215 -12.32 2.86 -8.74
N GLN A 216 -12.92 3.48 -9.76
CA GLN A 216 -12.51 3.26 -11.15
C GLN A 216 -11.23 4.02 -11.51
N ILE A 217 -10.26 3.29 -12.07
CA ILE A 217 -9.12 3.88 -12.80
C ILE A 217 -9.62 4.29 -14.19
N LYS A 218 -9.46 5.57 -14.53
CA LYS A 218 -10.01 6.17 -15.77
C LYS A 218 -9.19 5.79 -16.99
N SER A 219 -7.88 5.74 -16.85
CA SER A 219 -6.94 5.36 -17.90
C SER A 219 -7.00 3.84 -18.12
N LYS A 220 -7.59 3.42 -19.24
CA LYS A 220 -7.62 1.99 -19.64
C LYS A 220 -6.22 1.37 -19.70
N HIS A 221 -5.25 2.11 -20.23
CA HIS A 221 -3.85 1.68 -20.25
C HIS A 221 -3.35 1.35 -18.84
N LEU A 222 -3.57 2.27 -17.89
CA LEU A 222 -3.08 2.13 -16.53
C LEU A 222 -3.81 1.00 -15.80
N LEU A 223 -5.12 0.86 -16.04
CA LEU A 223 -5.90 -0.25 -15.51
C LEU A 223 -5.41 -1.61 -16.05
N ALA A 224 -5.24 -1.76 -17.37
CA ALA A 224 -4.70 -3.00 -17.95
C ALA A 224 -3.33 -3.36 -17.37
N LYS A 225 -2.48 -2.35 -17.19
CA LYS A 225 -1.16 -2.50 -16.56
C LYS A 225 -1.27 -2.94 -15.09
N ALA A 226 -2.24 -2.41 -14.34
CA ALA A 226 -2.49 -2.78 -12.94
C ALA A 226 -3.11 -4.18 -12.77
N LEU A 227 -3.74 -4.71 -13.83
CA LEU A 227 -4.35 -6.04 -13.87
C LEU A 227 -3.40 -7.08 -14.48
N MET A 228 -2.14 -6.73 -14.73
CA MET A 228 -1.14 -7.64 -15.28
C MET A 228 0.01 -7.79 -14.29
N HIS A 229 0.10 -8.96 -13.64
CA HIS A 229 1.15 -9.20 -12.66
C HIS A 229 2.55 -9.14 -13.28
N LYS A 230 3.52 -8.58 -12.54
CA LYS A 230 4.91 -8.40 -12.97
C LYS A 230 5.58 -9.66 -13.50
N GLU A 231 5.23 -10.85 -13.02
CA GLU A 231 5.79 -12.14 -13.47
C GLU A 231 5.07 -12.73 -14.70
N LEU A 232 3.85 -12.27 -15.00
CA LEU A 232 3.09 -12.68 -16.18
C LEU A 232 3.54 -11.96 -17.46
N TYR A 233 4.52 -11.06 -17.36
CA TYR A 233 5.16 -10.47 -18.54
C TYR A 233 5.65 -11.53 -19.53
N ARG A 234 5.97 -12.75 -19.09
CA ARG A 234 6.42 -13.84 -19.98
C ARG A 234 5.34 -14.29 -20.96
N ALA A 235 4.07 -14.26 -20.55
CA ALA A 235 2.94 -14.64 -21.40
C ALA A 235 2.89 -13.82 -22.69
N VAL A 236 3.14 -12.51 -22.60
CA VAL A 236 3.06 -11.63 -23.78
C VAL A 236 4.19 -11.81 -24.79
N PHE A 237 5.21 -12.60 -24.42
CA PHE A 237 6.33 -12.99 -25.28
C PHE A 237 6.21 -14.43 -25.81
N LEU A 238 5.08 -15.10 -25.61
CA LEU A 238 4.82 -16.38 -26.26
C LEU A 238 4.50 -16.18 -27.75
N PRO A 239 4.92 -17.08 -28.67
CA PRO A 239 4.81 -16.86 -30.12
C PRO A 239 3.39 -16.66 -30.66
N ASP A 240 2.42 -17.25 -29.98
CA ASP A 240 0.99 -17.18 -30.25
C ASP A 240 0.35 -15.86 -29.76
N HIS A 241 1.00 -15.13 -28.85
CA HIS A 241 0.50 -13.87 -28.33
C HIS A 241 0.66 -12.70 -29.33
N ASP A 242 -0.35 -11.83 -29.43
CA ASP A 242 -0.36 -10.76 -30.43
C ASP A 242 0.70 -9.67 -30.21
N PHE A 243 1.08 -9.44 -28.95
CA PHE A 243 2.20 -8.56 -28.63
C PHE A 243 3.53 -9.11 -29.17
N TYR A 244 3.78 -10.42 -29.06
CA TYR A 244 4.98 -11.05 -29.63
C TYR A 244 5.03 -10.86 -31.14
N LYS A 245 3.92 -11.16 -31.83
CA LYS A 245 3.83 -10.97 -33.30
C LYS A 245 4.11 -9.52 -33.69
N THR A 246 3.61 -8.58 -32.91
CA THR A 246 3.85 -7.13 -33.10
C THR A 246 5.32 -6.76 -32.89
N LEU A 247 6.00 -7.33 -31.90
CA LEU A 247 7.43 -7.10 -31.68
C LEU A 247 8.26 -7.57 -32.87
N VAL A 248 8.01 -8.81 -33.33
CA VAL A 248 8.70 -9.42 -34.47
C VAL A 248 8.45 -8.60 -35.75
N SER A 249 7.20 -8.21 -36.02
CA SER A 249 6.87 -7.40 -37.21
C SER A 249 7.52 -6.02 -37.22
N ASN A 250 7.91 -5.51 -36.04
CA ASN A 250 8.60 -4.23 -35.87
C ASN A 250 10.13 -4.39 -35.76
N ASN A 251 10.67 -5.57 -36.08
CA ASN A 251 12.09 -5.91 -36.00
C ASN A 251 12.69 -5.70 -34.59
N VAL A 252 11.89 -5.90 -33.54
CA VAL A 252 12.36 -5.83 -32.16
C VAL A 252 12.89 -7.20 -31.74
N SER A 253 14.17 -7.27 -31.38
CA SER A 253 14.76 -8.51 -30.83
C SER A 253 14.13 -8.86 -29.49
N ILE A 254 13.80 -10.14 -29.30
CA ILE A 254 13.18 -10.68 -28.08
C ILE A 254 14.27 -11.43 -27.32
N ASP A 255 15.02 -10.69 -26.52
CA ASP A 255 16.07 -11.21 -25.64
C ASP A 255 15.74 -10.94 -24.17
N ARG A 256 16.63 -11.37 -23.26
CA ARG A 256 16.45 -11.17 -21.81
C ARG A 256 16.33 -9.69 -21.43
N LEU A 257 16.95 -8.78 -22.17
CA LEU A 257 16.84 -7.34 -21.88
C LEU A 257 15.45 -6.85 -22.25
N ALA A 258 14.95 -7.18 -23.44
CA ALA A 258 13.61 -6.86 -23.90
C ALA A 258 12.52 -7.39 -22.94
N LEU A 259 12.70 -8.62 -22.48
CA LEU A 259 11.87 -9.28 -21.47
C LEU A 259 11.76 -8.47 -20.17
N ASN A 260 12.89 -7.99 -19.65
CA ASN A 260 12.93 -7.26 -18.39
C ASN A 260 12.28 -5.87 -18.46
N VAL A 261 12.22 -5.23 -19.63
CA VAL A 261 11.61 -3.91 -19.81
C VAL A 261 10.15 -3.90 -19.34
N ILE A 262 9.37 -4.89 -19.77
CA ILE A 262 7.95 -5.01 -19.39
C ILE A 262 7.81 -5.34 -17.91
N ARG A 263 8.61 -6.29 -17.42
CA ARG A 263 8.63 -6.64 -15.99
C ARG A 263 8.88 -5.41 -15.10
N TYR A 264 9.85 -4.58 -15.47
CA TYR A 264 10.18 -3.37 -14.73
C TYR A 264 9.11 -2.29 -14.83
N ASP A 265 8.47 -2.14 -15.98
CA ASP A 265 7.33 -1.24 -16.15
C ASP A 265 6.19 -1.62 -15.19
N LEU A 266 5.85 -2.91 -15.09
CA LEU A 266 4.81 -3.43 -14.19
C LEU A 266 5.19 -3.28 -12.70
N LEU A 267 6.45 -3.57 -12.35
CA LEU A 267 6.95 -3.53 -10.96
C LEU A 267 6.83 -2.13 -10.30
N VAL A 268 6.73 -1.06 -11.09
CA VAL A 268 6.54 0.30 -10.58
C VAL A 268 5.23 0.43 -9.79
N LEU A 269 4.14 -0.16 -10.27
CA LEU A 269 2.83 -0.02 -9.64
C LEU A 269 2.76 -0.76 -8.31
N ASP A 270 3.32 -1.98 -8.30
CA ASP A 270 3.50 -2.83 -7.12
C ASP A 270 4.26 -2.10 -6.00
N GLY A 271 5.46 -1.59 -6.30
CA GLY A 271 6.25 -0.87 -5.30
C GLY A 271 5.62 0.46 -4.85
N LEU A 272 4.91 1.15 -5.74
CA LEU A 272 4.18 2.38 -5.38
C LEU A 272 3.01 2.06 -4.44
N GLY A 273 2.27 0.98 -4.71
CA GLY A 273 1.16 0.51 -3.90
C GLY A 273 1.57 0.10 -2.49
N ASP A 274 2.60 -0.74 -2.36
CA ASP A 274 3.16 -1.17 -1.07
C ASP A 274 3.55 0.03 -0.20
N LEU A 275 4.35 0.96 -0.76
CA LEU A 275 4.78 2.16 -0.03
C LEU A 275 3.62 3.08 0.37
N PHE A 276 2.64 3.23 -0.52
CA PHE A 276 1.43 4.01 -0.23
C PHE A 276 0.61 3.37 0.90
N LEU A 277 0.36 2.06 0.84
CA LEU A 277 -0.37 1.32 1.87
C LEU A 277 0.33 1.39 3.23
N ALA A 278 1.66 1.30 3.27
CA ALA A 278 2.45 1.45 4.49
C ALA A 278 2.28 2.84 5.14
N GLY A 279 2.30 3.89 4.31
CA GLY A 279 2.08 5.28 4.75
C GLY A 279 0.66 5.51 5.26
N GLU A 280 -0.34 5.13 4.47
CA GLU A 280 -1.75 5.32 4.84
C GLU A 280 -2.17 4.47 6.05
N SER A 281 -1.64 3.25 6.20
CA SER A 281 -1.87 2.44 7.40
C SER A 281 -1.42 3.17 8.67
N SER A 282 -0.29 3.88 8.59
CA SER A 282 0.24 4.63 9.74
C SER A 282 -0.61 5.85 10.07
N GLU A 283 -1.01 6.62 9.06
CA GLU A 283 -1.85 7.80 9.23
C GLU A 283 -3.26 7.42 9.72
N PHE A 284 -3.83 6.35 9.17
CA PHE A 284 -5.13 5.83 9.56
C PHE A 284 -5.13 5.36 11.02
N LEU A 285 -4.15 4.53 11.42
CA LEU A 285 -4.10 4.01 12.79
C LEU A 285 -3.91 5.09 13.85
N TYR A 286 -3.22 6.18 13.49
CA TYR A 286 -3.15 7.36 14.35
C TYR A 286 -4.53 7.98 14.57
N LYS A 287 -5.30 8.21 13.51
CA LYS A 287 -6.69 8.72 13.62
C LYS A 287 -7.58 7.75 14.39
N PHE A 288 -7.47 6.45 14.08
CA PHE A 288 -8.21 5.38 14.74
C PHE A 288 -8.02 5.38 16.27
N ARG A 289 -6.79 5.57 16.76
CA ARG A 289 -6.50 5.67 18.21
C ARG A 289 -7.21 6.84 18.90
N HIS A 290 -7.65 7.86 18.16
CA HIS A 290 -8.36 9.01 18.73
C HIS A 290 -9.89 8.87 18.66
N LEU A 291 -10.41 7.79 18.07
CA LEU A 291 -11.85 7.52 18.00
C LEU A 291 -12.36 6.85 19.28
N ASP A 292 -13.55 7.21 19.74
CA ASP A 292 -14.25 6.54 20.84
C ASP A 292 -14.73 5.13 20.38
N PRO A 293 -14.61 4.07 21.21
CA PRO A 293 -14.10 4.03 22.59
C PRO A 293 -12.57 3.81 22.71
N TYR A 294 -11.85 3.66 21.59
CA TYR A 294 -10.40 3.36 21.57
C TYR A 294 -9.53 4.49 22.14
N SER A 295 -10.02 5.73 22.11
CA SER A 295 -9.37 6.90 22.69
C SER A 295 -9.10 6.75 24.19
N ALA A 296 -9.97 6.02 24.89
CA ALA A 296 -9.86 5.73 26.31
C ALA A 296 -9.13 4.42 26.64
N ASP A 297 -8.68 3.65 25.63
CA ASP A 297 -7.96 2.40 25.85
C ASP A 297 -6.46 2.64 26.15
N ASP A 298 -6.11 2.52 27.42
CA ASP A 298 -4.73 2.60 27.92
C ASP A 298 -3.85 1.42 27.45
N THR A 299 -4.46 0.33 26.97
CA THR A 299 -3.73 -0.84 26.45
C THR A 299 -3.27 -0.66 25.00
N PHE A 300 -3.79 0.35 24.29
CA PHE A 300 -3.34 0.69 22.94
C PHE A 300 -1.97 1.38 23.00
N GLY A 301 -0.93 0.55 23.00
CA GLY A 301 0.46 0.99 22.96
C GLY A 301 1.18 0.56 21.69
N LYS A 302 2.51 0.71 21.70
CA LYS A 302 3.40 0.37 20.56
C LYS A 302 3.19 -1.06 20.01
N LYS A 303 2.92 -2.04 20.88
CA LYS A 303 2.71 -3.44 20.46
C LYS A 303 1.42 -3.58 19.65
N THR A 304 0.32 -3.03 20.15
CA THR A 304 -0.99 -3.01 19.48
C THR A 304 -0.92 -2.27 18.15
N TYR A 305 -0.31 -1.08 18.14
CA TYR A 305 -0.08 -0.31 16.91
C TYR A 305 0.65 -1.13 15.84
N ASN A 306 1.77 -1.77 16.20
CA ASN A 306 2.52 -2.60 15.26
C ASN A 306 1.75 -3.83 14.79
N LEU A 307 0.94 -4.44 15.66
CA LEU A 307 0.11 -5.58 15.30
C LEU A 307 -0.96 -5.18 14.28
N LEU A 308 -1.72 -4.12 14.56
CA LEU A 308 -2.73 -3.59 13.64
C LEU A 308 -2.11 -3.16 12.31
N ARG A 309 -0.98 -2.47 12.34
CA ARG A 309 -0.26 -2.11 11.12
C ARG A 309 0.17 -3.34 10.33
N THR A 310 0.61 -4.40 11.01
CA THR A 310 0.97 -5.67 10.34
C THR A 310 -0.27 -6.30 9.70
N ILE A 311 -1.40 -6.36 10.42
CA ILE A 311 -2.67 -6.91 9.93
C ILE A 311 -3.08 -6.25 8.61
N LEU A 312 -3.12 -4.91 8.59
CA LEU A 312 -3.55 -4.12 7.43
C LEU A 312 -2.66 -4.29 6.19
N ALA A 313 -1.41 -4.76 6.38
CA ALA A 313 -0.42 -4.94 5.33
C ALA A 313 -0.01 -6.42 5.12
N THR A 314 -0.82 -7.38 5.58
CA THR A 314 -0.52 -8.80 5.37
C THR A 314 -0.91 -9.28 3.97
N ASN A 315 -0.04 -10.06 3.33
CA ASN A 315 -0.36 -10.71 2.04
C ASN A 315 -1.66 -11.52 2.12
N THR A 316 -1.97 -12.14 3.26
CA THR A 316 -3.25 -12.85 3.49
C THR A 316 -4.47 -11.93 3.33
N LEU A 317 -4.43 -10.72 3.90
CA LEU A 317 -5.52 -9.77 3.77
C LEU A 317 -5.58 -9.19 2.35
N LEU A 318 -4.43 -8.78 1.82
CA LEU A 318 -4.32 -8.19 0.49
C LEU A 318 -4.74 -9.17 -0.62
N SER A 319 -4.42 -10.46 -0.48
CA SER A 319 -4.85 -11.49 -1.42
C SER A 319 -6.36 -11.71 -1.38
N ARG A 320 -6.97 -11.78 -0.18
CA ARG A 320 -8.43 -11.84 -0.02
C ARG A 320 -9.12 -10.63 -0.63
N LEU A 321 -8.55 -9.43 -0.48
CA LEU A 321 -9.04 -8.22 -1.12
C LEU A 321 -8.95 -8.31 -2.66
N ALA A 322 -7.79 -8.72 -3.19
CA ALA A 322 -7.61 -8.90 -4.64
C ALA A 322 -8.59 -9.91 -5.24
N VAL A 323 -8.86 -11.01 -4.53
CA VAL A 323 -9.86 -12.01 -4.93
C VAL A 323 -11.27 -11.44 -4.85
N ALA A 324 -11.63 -10.81 -3.73
CA ALA A 324 -12.97 -10.25 -3.55
C ALA A 324 -13.32 -9.26 -4.67
N TYR A 325 -12.36 -8.40 -5.06
CA TYR A 325 -12.50 -7.45 -6.15
C TYR A 325 -12.25 -8.01 -7.56
N ASN A 326 -11.88 -9.30 -7.70
CA ASN A 326 -11.55 -9.95 -8.96
C ASN A 326 -10.43 -9.26 -9.75
N LEU A 327 -9.43 -8.70 -9.07
CA LEU A 327 -8.32 -8.00 -9.72
C LEU A 327 -7.46 -8.94 -10.58
N HIS A 328 -7.32 -10.20 -10.14
CA HIS A 328 -6.52 -11.22 -10.81
C HIS A 328 -7.18 -11.79 -12.08
N SER A 329 -8.50 -11.66 -12.25
CA SER A 329 -9.27 -12.29 -13.33
C SER A 329 -9.97 -11.32 -14.28
N ALA A 330 -9.84 -10.01 -14.06
CA ALA A 330 -10.53 -9.01 -14.87
C ALA A 330 -9.86 -8.67 -16.20
N LEU A 331 -8.57 -8.98 -16.37
CA LEU A 331 -7.88 -8.86 -17.66
C LEU A 331 -8.30 -10.03 -18.55
N ASP A 332 -8.95 -9.74 -19.67
CA ASP A 332 -9.46 -10.75 -20.58
C ASP A 332 -8.43 -11.04 -21.67
N ASP A 333 -7.39 -11.76 -21.26
CA ASP A 333 -6.29 -12.24 -22.10
C ASP A 333 -6.07 -13.72 -21.78
N ASP A 334 -6.45 -14.59 -22.71
CA ASP A 334 -6.47 -16.04 -22.50
C ASP A 334 -5.10 -16.60 -22.19
N ILE A 335 -4.05 -16.12 -22.85
CA ILE A 335 -2.68 -16.63 -22.69
C ILE A 335 -2.14 -16.20 -21.32
N VAL A 336 -2.40 -14.96 -20.91
CA VAL A 336 -2.02 -14.46 -19.58
C VAL A 336 -2.77 -15.20 -18.48
N ARG A 337 -4.09 -15.41 -18.65
CA ARG A 337 -4.94 -16.14 -17.71
C ARG A 337 -4.53 -17.60 -17.59
N GLU A 338 -4.29 -18.29 -18.70
CA GLU A 338 -3.86 -19.69 -18.70
C GLU A 338 -2.54 -19.85 -17.94
N MET A 339 -1.56 -18.98 -18.21
CA MET A 339 -0.28 -18.99 -17.48
C MET A 339 -0.48 -18.72 -15.98
N LEU A 340 -1.32 -17.75 -15.61
CA LEU A 340 -1.63 -17.47 -14.21
C LEU A 340 -2.20 -18.71 -13.50
N GLU A 341 -3.25 -19.30 -14.07
CA GLU A 341 -4.01 -20.39 -13.47
C GLU A 341 -3.20 -21.69 -13.39
N HIS A 342 -2.36 -21.98 -14.40
CA HIS A 342 -1.64 -23.26 -14.46
C HIS A 342 -0.25 -23.22 -13.81
N GLU A 343 0.46 -22.09 -13.91
CA GLU A 343 1.85 -22.00 -13.43
C GLU A 343 1.96 -21.34 -12.05
N TYR A 344 1.17 -20.30 -11.80
CA TYR A 344 1.39 -19.41 -10.64
C TYR A 344 0.42 -19.66 -9.49
N ILE A 345 -0.86 -19.90 -9.78
CA ILE A 345 -1.90 -20.11 -8.76
C ILE A 345 -2.72 -21.40 -8.94
N PRO A 346 -2.10 -22.56 -9.23
CA PRO A 346 -2.84 -23.78 -9.57
C PRO A 346 -3.77 -24.30 -8.47
N TYR A 347 -3.51 -23.99 -7.19
CA TYR A 347 -4.38 -24.41 -6.11
C TYR A 347 -5.56 -23.43 -5.92
N MET A 348 -5.31 -22.12 -5.94
CA MET A 348 -6.40 -21.13 -5.89
C MET A 348 -7.33 -21.20 -7.11
N ALA A 349 -6.81 -21.57 -8.29
CA ALA A 349 -7.59 -21.79 -9.51
C ALA A 349 -8.39 -23.11 -9.51
N GLY A 350 -8.17 -24.00 -8.54
CA GLY A 350 -8.88 -25.28 -8.44
C GLY A 350 -8.40 -26.35 -9.43
N HIS A 351 -7.22 -26.18 -10.04
CA HIS A 351 -6.61 -27.19 -10.91
C HIS A 351 -5.93 -28.33 -10.14
N ARG A 352 -5.87 -28.24 -8.81
CA ARG A 352 -5.31 -29.26 -7.93
C ARG A 352 -6.27 -29.56 -6.78
N ASP A 353 -6.66 -30.83 -6.68
CA ASP A 353 -7.65 -31.32 -5.70
C ASP A 353 -7.07 -31.53 -4.28
N ILE A 354 -5.77 -31.32 -4.09
CA ILE A 354 -5.06 -31.57 -2.83
C ILE A 354 -4.80 -30.22 -2.15
N GLU A 355 -4.87 -30.17 -0.81
CA GLU A 355 -4.45 -28.97 -0.07
C GLU A 355 -3.03 -28.54 -0.46
N PRO A 356 -2.80 -27.24 -0.73
CA PRO A 356 -1.47 -26.75 -1.08
C PRO A 356 -0.50 -26.97 0.08
N PRO A 357 0.74 -27.41 -0.20
CA PRO A 357 1.82 -27.33 0.78
C PRO A 357 1.95 -25.90 1.32
N THR A 358 2.29 -25.73 2.60
CA THR A 358 2.32 -24.41 3.25
C THR A 358 3.19 -23.38 2.52
N CYS A 359 4.30 -23.80 1.91
CA CYS A 359 5.14 -22.91 1.10
C CYS A 359 4.44 -22.43 -0.18
N GLN A 360 3.69 -23.33 -0.84
CA GLN A 360 2.94 -23.01 -2.05
C GLN A 360 1.74 -22.11 -1.74
N ALA A 361 1.01 -22.40 -0.67
CA ALA A 361 -0.11 -21.57 -0.23
C ALA A 361 0.34 -20.12 0.01
N ARG A 362 1.46 -19.94 0.74
CA ARG A 362 2.04 -18.61 0.98
C ARG A 362 2.52 -17.92 -0.30
N TYR A 363 3.07 -18.70 -1.23
CA TYR A 363 3.50 -18.17 -2.52
C TYR A 363 2.31 -17.64 -3.33
N GLU A 364 1.23 -18.41 -3.44
CA GLU A 364 0.03 -17.99 -4.18
C GLU A 364 -0.64 -16.79 -3.50
N GLU A 365 -0.67 -16.76 -2.17
CA GLU A 365 -1.13 -15.60 -1.40
C GLU A 365 -0.28 -14.35 -1.70
N GLU A 366 1.05 -14.45 -1.70
CA GLU A 366 1.95 -13.35 -2.05
C GLU A 366 1.71 -12.89 -3.51
N PHE A 367 1.63 -13.83 -4.44
CA PHE A 367 1.40 -13.53 -5.86
C PHE A 367 0.07 -12.80 -6.10
N ILE A 368 -0.99 -13.18 -5.38
CA ILE A 368 -2.31 -12.55 -5.52
C ILE A 368 -2.40 -11.24 -4.74
N ALA A 369 -1.70 -11.11 -3.61
CA ALA A 369 -1.60 -9.84 -2.88
C ALA A 369 -1.03 -8.72 -3.76
N ASP A 370 -0.01 -9.02 -4.58
CA ASP A 370 0.62 -8.07 -5.49
C ASP A 370 -0.38 -7.39 -6.45
N TYR A 371 -1.49 -8.05 -6.83
CA TYR A 371 -2.55 -7.42 -7.64
C TYR A 371 -3.27 -6.29 -6.90
N PHE A 372 -3.49 -6.45 -5.60
CA PHE A 372 -4.11 -5.39 -4.79
C PHE A 372 -3.17 -4.19 -4.69
N GLU A 373 -1.88 -4.44 -4.42
CA GLU A 373 -0.86 -3.38 -4.35
C GLU A 373 -0.74 -2.65 -5.70
N GLN A 374 -0.65 -3.39 -6.81
CA GLN A 374 -0.59 -2.80 -8.16
C GLN A 374 -1.81 -1.94 -8.47
N TYR A 375 -3.02 -2.39 -8.13
CA TYR A 375 -4.23 -1.61 -8.31
C TYR A 375 -4.23 -0.33 -7.48
N VAL A 376 -3.86 -0.43 -6.21
CA VAL A 376 -3.74 0.72 -5.31
C VAL A 376 -2.71 1.71 -5.83
N GLY A 377 -1.53 1.24 -6.25
CA GLY A 377 -0.48 2.07 -6.82
C GLY A 377 -0.95 2.78 -8.09
N ALA A 378 -1.68 2.10 -8.97
CA ALA A 378 -2.26 2.69 -10.16
C ALA A 378 -3.35 3.74 -9.84
N LEU A 379 -4.24 3.45 -8.89
CA LEU A 379 -5.26 4.40 -8.46
C LEU A 379 -4.62 5.62 -7.80
N TYR A 380 -3.60 5.44 -6.97
CA TYR A 380 -2.87 6.54 -6.33
C TYR A 380 -2.13 7.41 -7.35
N LEU A 381 -1.53 6.80 -8.37
CA LEU A 381 -0.85 7.51 -9.45
C LEU A 381 -1.80 8.43 -10.24
N GLU A 382 -3.04 8.00 -10.47
CA GLU A 382 -4.02 8.77 -11.25
C GLU A 382 -4.88 9.71 -10.39
N GLN A 383 -5.30 9.25 -9.21
CA GLN A 383 -6.32 9.87 -8.36
C GLN A 383 -5.95 9.72 -6.86
N PRO A 384 -4.90 10.41 -6.38
CA PRO A 384 -4.35 10.18 -5.04
C PRO A 384 -5.35 10.41 -3.91
N VAL A 385 -6.21 11.43 -4.03
CA VAL A 385 -7.26 11.74 -3.05
C VAL A 385 -8.30 10.62 -2.97
N VAL A 386 -8.67 10.04 -4.12
CA VAL A 386 -9.63 8.93 -4.20
C VAL A 386 -9.03 7.66 -3.60
N ALA A 387 -7.77 7.37 -3.92
CA ALA A 387 -7.05 6.23 -3.34
C ALA A 387 -7.02 6.31 -1.81
N LYS A 388 -6.65 7.46 -1.27
CA LYS A 388 -6.60 7.72 0.17
C LYS A 388 -7.96 7.56 0.84
N ALA A 389 -9.01 8.16 0.28
CA ALA A 389 -10.36 8.06 0.82
C ALA A 389 -10.85 6.59 0.84
N TRP A 390 -10.66 5.87 -0.26
CA TRP A 390 -11.08 4.47 -0.38
C TRP A 390 -10.32 3.53 0.56
N ILE A 391 -9.00 3.66 0.66
CA ILE A 391 -8.20 2.84 1.58
C ILE A 391 -8.56 3.12 3.04
N ASN A 392 -8.79 4.37 3.42
CA ASN A 392 -9.26 4.69 4.77
C ASN A 392 -10.64 4.07 5.07
N GLN A 393 -11.57 4.12 4.12
CA GLN A 393 -12.87 3.46 4.24
C GLN A 393 -12.73 1.93 4.37
N LEU A 394 -11.82 1.34 3.59
CA LEU A 394 -11.53 -0.10 3.64
C LEU A 394 -10.97 -0.49 5.01
N PHE A 395 -9.95 0.23 5.51
CA PHE A 395 -9.35 -0.02 6.82
C PHE A 395 -10.35 0.19 7.96
N GLU A 396 -11.23 1.18 7.86
CA GLU A 396 -12.31 1.39 8.81
C GLU A 396 -13.26 0.20 8.87
N GLN A 397 -13.76 -0.27 7.74
CA GLN A 397 -14.65 -1.45 7.69
C GLN A 397 -13.97 -2.71 8.23
N ILE A 398 -12.67 -2.87 7.94
CA ILE A 398 -11.88 -4.00 8.42
C ILE A 398 -11.72 -3.92 9.95
N LEU A 399 -11.22 -2.79 10.48
CA LEU A 399 -10.98 -2.67 11.93
C LEU A 399 -12.26 -2.58 12.75
N PHE A 400 -13.34 -1.98 12.25
CA PHE A 400 -14.61 -1.93 12.98
C PHE A 400 -15.41 -3.24 12.94
N SER A 401 -15.04 -4.18 12.06
CA SER A 401 -15.56 -5.54 12.15
C SER A 401 -15.00 -6.31 13.36
N ILE A 402 -13.92 -5.82 13.99
CA ILE A 402 -13.36 -6.35 15.23
C ILE A 402 -14.29 -5.96 16.37
N THR A 403 -15.09 -6.91 16.85
CA THR A 403 -16.00 -6.67 17.99
C THR A 403 -15.57 -7.49 19.20
N ASP A 404 -15.54 -6.86 20.38
CA ASP A 404 -15.27 -7.53 21.67
C ASP A 404 -16.26 -8.64 22.01
N SER A 405 -17.37 -8.75 21.28
CA SER A 405 -18.42 -9.74 21.50
C SER A 405 -18.28 -11.01 20.65
N TYR A 406 -17.42 -11.02 19.63
CA TYR A 406 -17.24 -12.18 18.78
C TYR A 406 -16.40 -13.26 19.49
N ARG A 407 -16.86 -14.51 19.46
CA ARG A 407 -16.24 -15.64 20.19
C ARG A 407 -16.00 -16.81 19.24
N ILE A 408 -14.75 -17.27 19.13
CA ILE A 408 -14.39 -18.44 18.32
C ILE A 408 -14.43 -19.72 19.18
N LYS A 409 -14.96 -20.81 18.62
CA LYS A 409 -14.84 -22.16 19.19
C LYS A 409 -13.51 -22.79 18.76
N HIS A 410 -12.47 -22.61 19.55
CA HIS A 410 -11.18 -23.25 19.26
C HIS A 410 -11.25 -24.77 19.53
N ARG A 411 -10.74 -25.61 18.60
CA ARG A 411 -10.82 -27.10 18.64
C ARG A 411 -10.28 -27.76 19.92
N LYS A 412 -9.61 -27.04 20.83
CA LYS A 412 -9.03 -27.59 22.07
C LYS A 412 -9.16 -26.72 23.33
N ARG A 413 -9.82 -25.54 23.29
CA ARG A 413 -10.00 -24.67 24.48
C ARG A 413 -11.33 -23.90 24.42
N SER A 414 -11.80 -23.48 25.59
CA SER A 414 -12.98 -22.64 25.84
C SER A 414 -13.11 -21.46 24.87
N LEU A 415 -14.35 -21.01 24.62
CA LEU A 415 -14.71 -19.83 23.83
C LEU A 415 -13.71 -18.67 24.08
N VAL A 416 -12.96 -18.29 23.05
CA VAL A 416 -12.00 -17.18 23.12
C VAL A 416 -12.66 -15.93 22.57
N GLN A 417 -12.62 -14.84 23.34
CA GLN A 417 -13.06 -13.52 22.91
C GLN A 417 -12.10 -12.99 21.83
N TYR A 418 -12.64 -12.52 20.71
CA TYR A 418 -11.88 -12.19 19.52
C TYR A 418 -11.66 -10.67 19.42
N ASP A 419 -10.52 -10.21 19.90
CA ASP A 419 -10.05 -8.83 19.79
C ASP A 419 -8.98 -8.69 18.69
N TYR A 420 -8.37 -7.51 18.57
CA TYR A 420 -7.25 -7.30 17.64
C TYR A 420 -6.05 -8.22 17.89
N ARG A 421 -5.92 -8.83 19.08
CA ARG A 421 -4.85 -9.79 19.42
C ARG A 421 -5.14 -11.15 18.79
N ALA A 422 -6.41 -11.51 18.66
CA ALA A 422 -6.85 -12.76 18.04
C ALA A 422 -6.77 -12.73 16.49
N TRP A 423 -6.94 -11.56 15.85
CA TRP A 423 -6.67 -11.37 14.40
C TRP A 423 -5.21 -11.68 14.01
N GLY A 424 -4.28 -11.60 14.96
CA GLY A 424 -2.91 -12.07 14.77
C GLY A 424 -2.82 -13.54 14.32
N VAL A 425 -3.83 -14.36 14.64
CA VAL A 425 -3.89 -15.77 14.26
C VAL A 425 -4.52 -15.97 12.90
N ASP A 426 -5.69 -15.38 12.65
CA ASP A 426 -6.47 -15.67 11.45
C ASP A 426 -6.07 -14.85 10.23
N VAL A 427 -5.52 -13.64 10.44
CA VAL A 427 -5.11 -12.74 9.35
C VAL A 427 -3.59 -12.71 9.17
N ILE A 428 -2.82 -12.87 10.25
CA ILE A 428 -1.34 -12.93 10.18
C ILE A 428 -0.81 -14.38 10.21
N GLY A 429 -1.65 -15.38 10.48
CA GLY A 429 -1.22 -16.79 10.55
C GLY A 429 -0.31 -17.13 11.74
N ARG A 430 -0.29 -16.30 12.81
CA ARG A 430 0.59 -16.54 13.97
C ARG A 430 -0.14 -17.32 15.07
N PRO A 431 0.33 -18.50 15.48
CA PRO A 431 -0.31 -19.23 16.57
C PRO A 431 -0.22 -18.44 17.89
N LEU A 432 -1.31 -18.42 18.67
CA LEU A 432 -1.30 -17.95 20.06
C LEU A 432 -0.36 -18.87 20.86
N LYS A 433 0.69 -18.28 21.45
CA LYS A 433 1.55 -18.98 22.41
C LYS A 433 0.89 -19.06 23.78
#